data_AF-A0A7W9ET21-F1
#
_entry.id   AF-A0A7W9ET21-F1
#
_cell.length_a   1.000
_cell.length_b   1.000
_cell.length_c   1.000
_cell.angle_alpha   90.00
_cell.angle_beta   90.00
_cell.angle_gamma   90.00
#
_symmetry.space_group_name_H-M   'P 1'
#
loop_
_entity.id
_entity.type
_entity.pdbx_description
1 polymer ?
#
loop_
_entity_poly.entity_id
_entity_poly.type
_entity_poly.pdbx_seq_one_letter_code
_entity_poly.pdbx_strand_id
1 'polypeptide(L)'
;MRRLAYLLLPLLAGCATRSADVAMVVPPVAPAPAPIAPPLPAGATPGMRVPVALADGSFPTPNQHLSAAATLWHLRAGLNVAALACPGVQGATIIASYNALLRQEKAALAAAEASYAAEFRQGGGDWRDRYDDSMTRLYNFFSQTPARNGLCAAAERTLAMLSTAPAGTVATAASVQLAAIDQPFVEFYRAYDSWRTGAMAGVPPVVIAAAAPPVVVASRPQLAQQGTLQPVAARPVPGATPAREAAVLVSGPARAPAVRSIPVAATGAMAVAVPQRPRPRPRLELDPSVFEIAVPPTR
;
A
#
# COMPACT_ATOMS: atom_id res chain seq x y z
N MET A 1 79.60 -76.09 -9.43
CA MET A 1 78.28 -76.39 -10.04
C MET A 1 77.22 -75.58 -9.30
N ARG A 2 76.87 -74.39 -9.82
CA ARG A 2 75.91 -73.45 -9.21
C ARG A 2 74.60 -73.51 -9.99
N ARG A 3 73.50 -73.83 -9.30
CA ARG A 3 72.15 -73.95 -9.87
C ARG A 3 71.59 -72.55 -10.19
N LEU A 4 71.26 -72.29 -11.45
CA LEU A 4 70.48 -71.12 -11.88
C LEU A 4 69.00 -71.39 -11.60
N ALA A 5 68.39 -70.56 -10.77
CA ALA A 5 66.94 -70.48 -10.63
C ALA A 5 66.42 -69.41 -11.60
N TYR A 6 65.63 -69.83 -12.59
CA TYR A 6 64.88 -68.93 -13.47
C TYR A 6 63.55 -68.57 -12.78
N LEU A 7 63.37 -67.28 -12.48
CA LEU A 7 62.10 -66.69 -12.04
C LEU A 7 61.31 -66.26 -13.29
N LEU A 8 60.14 -66.89 -13.50
CA LEU A 8 59.12 -66.48 -14.46
C LEU A 8 58.34 -65.27 -13.89
N LEU A 9 58.31 -64.16 -14.64
CA LEU A 9 57.44 -63.00 -14.38
C LEU A 9 56.12 -63.12 -15.19
N PRO A 10 54.94 -62.92 -14.59
CA PRO A 10 53.69 -62.85 -15.32
C PRO A 10 53.49 -61.47 -15.96
N LEU A 11 53.09 -61.44 -17.24
CA LEU A 11 52.65 -60.23 -17.95
C LEU A 11 51.27 -59.80 -17.44
N LEU A 12 51.19 -58.64 -16.79
CA LEU A 12 49.90 -57.97 -16.54
C LEU A 12 49.39 -57.34 -17.85
N ALA A 13 48.28 -57.85 -18.37
CA ALA A 13 47.51 -57.21 -19.43
C ALA A 13 46.79 -55.97 -18.86
N GLY A 14 47.32 -54.78 -19.15
CA GLY A 14 46.68 -53.51 -18.81
C GLY A 14 45.61 -53.14 -19.82
N CYS A 15 44.33 -53.12 -19.40
CA CYS A 15 43.26 -52.47 -20.14
C CYS A 15 43.40 -50.95 -20.03
N ALA A 16 44.09 -50.32 -20.98
CA ALA A 16 44.10 -48.88 -21.12
C ALA A 16 42.77 -48.41 -21.75
N THR A 17 41.78 -48.08 -20.92
CA THR A 17 40.65 -47.28 -21.39
C THR A 17 41.14 -45.85 -21.61
N ARG A 18 41.29 -45.46 -22.89
CA ARG A 18 41.51 -44.06 -23.28
C ARG A 18 40.29 -43.26 -22.81
N SER A 19 40.45 -42.49 -21.75
CA SER A 19 39.49 -41.46 -21.38
C SER A 19 39.37 -40.51 -22.57
N ALA A 20 38.19 -40.48 -23.20
CA ALA A 20 37.88 -39.45 -24.16
C ALA A 20 37.95 -38.12 -23.41
N ASP A 21 38.83 -37.22 -23.87
CA ASP A 21 38.92 -35.87 -23.35
C ASP A 21 37.62 -35.17 -23.77
N VAL A 22 36.62 -35.21 -22.89
CA VAL A 22 35.36 -34.48 -23.09
C VAL A 22 35.73 -33.03 -22.83
N ALA A 23 35.95 -32.28 -23.91
CA ALA A 23 36.05 -30.84 -23.85
C ALA A 23 34.79 -30.31 -23.14
N MET A 24 34.92 -29.97 -21.85
CA MET A 24 33.91 -29.20 -21.14
C MET A 24 33.87 -27.83 -21.81
N VAL A 25 32.86 -27.62 -22.67
CA VAL A 25 32.44 -26.29 -23.06
C VAL A 25 32.02 -25.61 -21.76
N VAL A 26 32.86 -24.72 -21.23
CA VAL A 26 32.47 -23.84 -20.13
C VAL A 26 31.28 -23.03 -20.65
N PRO A 27 30.06 -23.21 -20.10
CA PRO A 27 28.93 -22.44 -20.57
C PRO A 27 29.25 -20.95 -20.37
N PRO A 28 28.89 -20.07 -21.33
CA PRO A 28 29.10 -18.64 -21.16
C PRO A 28 28.45 -18.22 -19.85
N VAL A 29 29.23 -17.57 -18.98
CA VAL A 29 28.71 -16.99 -17.73
C VAL A 29 27.58 -16.05 -18.15
N ALA A 30 26.35 -16.39 -17.78
CA ALA A 30 25.21 -15.53 -18.06
C ALA A 30 25.49 -14.16 -17.41
N PRO A 31 25.24 -13.05 -18.11
CA PRO A 31 25.43 -11.73 -17.54
C PRO A 31 24.59 -11.64 -16.25
N ALA A 32 25.21 -11.15 -15.17
CA ALA A 32 24.49 -10.94 -13.92
C ALA A 32 23.22 -10.11 -14.19
N PRO A 33 22.08 -10.44 -13.56
CA PRO A 33 20.87 -9.67 -13.74
C PRO A 33 21.14 -8.19 -13.45
N ALA A 34 20.73 -7.30 -14.35
CA ALA A 34 20.85 -5.88 -14.12
C ALA A 34 20.04 -5.52 -12.85
N PRO A 35 20.57 -4.66 -11.95
CA PRO A 35 19.84 -4.23 -10.77
C PRO A 35 18.55 -3.52 -11.21
N ILE A 36 17.41 -3.99 -10.68
CA ILE A 36 16.11 -3.34 -10.91
C ILE A 36 16.12 -2.03 -10.12
N ALA A 37 15.94 -0.90 -10.81
CA ALA A 37 15.85 0.40 -10.16
C ALA A 37 14.64 0.43 -9.19
N PRO A 38 14.79 1.00 -7.98
CA PRO A 38 13.68 1.11 -7.05
C PRO A 38 12.54 1.92 -7.66
N PRO A 39 11.26 1.52 -7.47
CA PRO A 39 10.13 2.27 -7.98
C PRO A 39 10.05 3.66 -7.34
N LEU A 40 9.58 4.65 -8.10
CA LEU A 40 9.28 5.97 -7.56
C LEU A 40 8.15 5.87 -6.51
N PRO A 41 8.18 6.71 -5.45
CA PRO A 41 7.04 6.85 -4.56
C PRO A 41 5.76 7.20 -5.32
N ALA A 42 4.60 6.75 -4.83
CA ALA A 42 3.33 7.05 -5.45
C ALA A 42 3.13 8.58 -5.59
N GLY A 43 2.75 9.02 -6.79
CA GLY A 43 2.55 10.44 -7.10
C GLY A 43 3.83 11.26 -7.32
N ALA A 44 5.02 10.67 -7.16
CA ALA A 44 6.27 11.32 -7.48
C ALA A 44 6.55 11.33 -8.99
N THR A 45 7.31 12.33 -9.45
CA THR A 45 7.87 12.39 -10.80
C THR A 45 9.40 12.53 -10.75
N PRO A 46 10.15 12.03 -11.75
CA PRO A 46 11.58 12.28 -11.84
C PRO A 46 11.89 13.77 -11.84
N GLY A 47 12.86 14.20 -11.03
CA GLY A 47 13.25 15.62 -10.92
C GLY A 47 12.27 16.52 -10.15
N MET A 48 11.21 15.97 -9.55
CA MET A 48 10.33 16.70 -8.63
C MET A 48 11.14 17.37 -7.51
N ARG A 49 10.79 18.63 -7.23
CA ARG A 49 11.37 19.39 -6.12
C ARG A 49 10.59 19.09 -4.85
N VAL A 50 11.26 18.45 -3.89
CA VAL A 50 10.76 18.29 -2.52
C VAL A 50 11.67 19.07 -1.56
N PRO A 51 11.17 19.48 -0.38
CA PRO A 51 12.01 20.09 0.63
C PRO A 51 13.18 19.19 1.03
N VAL A 52 14.33 19.80 1.30
CA VAL A 52 15.50 19.07 1.82
C VAL A 52 15.29 18.83 3.32
N ALA A 53 15.66 17.65 3.79
CA ALA A 53 15.65 17.35 5.22
C ALA A 53 16.53 18.34 6.01
N LEU A 54 16.06 18.72 7.20
CA LEU A 54 16.79 19.53 8.16
C LEU A 54 17.91 18.71 8.82
N ALA A 55 18.80 19.38 9.55
CA ALA A 55 19.96 18.74 10.20
C ALA A 55 19.58 17.65 11.21
N ASP A 56 18.38 17.73 11.78
CA ASP A 56 17.82 16.74 12.71
C ASP A 56 17.06 15.59 11.99
N GLY A 57 17.03 15.58 10.66
CA GLY A 57 16.34 14.56 9.85
C GLY A 57 14.82 14.76 9.74
N SER A 58 14.29 15.87 10.26
CA SER A 58 12.92 16.32 9.98
C SER A 58 12.85 17.02 8.62
N PHE A 59 11.65 17.41 8.17
CA PHE A 59 11.46 18.18 6.95
C PHE A 59 10.83 19.51 7.29
N PRO A 60 11.16 20.62 6.61
CA PRO A 60 10.52 21.90 6.88
C PRO A 60 9.05 21.84 6.42
N THR A 61 8.14 22.12 7.34
CA THR A 61 6.70 22.24 7.10
C THR A 61 6.18 23.54 7.70
N PRO A 62 5.08 24.11 7.19
CA PRO A 62 4.45 25.27 7.82
C PRO A 62 3.88 24.99 9.22
N ASN A 63 3.92 23.74 9.69
CA ASN A 63 3.30 23.28 10.93
C ASN A 63 4.30 23.16 12.10
N GLN A 64 5.40 23.92 12.05
CA GLN A 64 6.46 23.91 13.05
C GLN A 64 6.52 25.21 13.84
N HIS A 65 6.99 25.13 15.08
CA HIS A 65 7.20 26.29 15.96
C HIS A 65 5.95 27.19 16.12
N LEU A 66 4.77 26.57 16.16
CA LEU A 66 3.50 27.26 16.27
C LEU A 66 3.12 27.54 17.73
N SER A 67 2.42 28.65 17.96
CA SER A 67 1.66 28.84 19.19
C SER A 67 0.50 27.82 19.26
N ALA A 68 -0.13 27.67 20.43
CA ALA A 68 -1.31 26.82 20.56
C ALA A 68 -2.48 27.29 19.66
N ALA A 69 -2.65 28.62 19.53
CA ALA A 69 -3.66 29.21 18.66
C ALA A 69 -3.37 28.92 17.18
N ALA A 70 -2.13 29.15 16.75
CA ALA A 70 -1.68 28.84 15.40
C ALA A 70 -1.84 27.35 15.08
N THR A 71 -1.51 26.46 16.02
CA THR A 71 -1.66 25.00 15.88
C THR A 71 -3.11 24.60 15.60
N LEU A 72 -4.07 25.13 16.39
CA LEU A 72 -5.49 24.85 16.16
C LEU A 72 -5.98 25.44 14.83
N TRP A 73 -5.53 26.65 14.49
CA TRP A 73 -5.89 27.27 13.22
C TRP A 73 -5.35 26.50 12.01
N HIS A 74 -4.12 26.00 12.10
CA HIS A 74 -3.50 25.17 11.07
C HIS A 74 -4.21 23.81 10.91
N LEU A 75 -4.59 23.18 12.01
CA LEU A 75 -5.41 21.96 11.99
C LEU A 75 -6.72 22.20 11.23
N ARG A 76 -7.41 23.30 11.55
CA ARG A 76 -8.65 23.69 10.86
C ARG A 76 -8.43 23.87 9.35
N ALA A 77 -7.32 24.49 8.94
CA ALA A 77 -7.00 24.69 7.53
C ALA A 77 -6.71 23.37 6.81
N GLY A 78 -5.94 22.45 7.41
CA GLY A 78 -5.67 21.14 6.83
C GLY A 78 -6.93 20.28 6.67
N LEU A 79 -7.82 20.30 7.67
CA LEU A 79 -9.12 19.62 7.58
C LEU A 79 -10.05 20.26 6.54
N ASN A 80 -9.97 21.57 6.33
CA ASN A 80 -10.68 22.24 5.23
C ASN A 80 -10.21 21.75 3.86
N VAL A 81 -8.89 21.66 3.65
CA VAL A 81 -8.32 21.13 2.40
C VAL A 81 -8.78 19.69 2.17
N ALA A 82 -8.77 18.85 3.22
CA ALA A 82 -9.28 17.49 3.11
C ALA A 82 -10.76 17.44 2.70
N ALA A 83 -11.60 18.28 3.31
CA ALA A 83 -13.03 18.36 2.95
C ALA A 83 -13.27 18.77 1.50
N LEU A 84 -12.34 19.51 0.88
CA LEU A 84 -12.42 19.92 -0.52
C LEU A 84 -11.79 18.89 -1.49
N ALA A 85 -10.70 18.25 -1.09
CA ALA A 85 -9.85 17.46 -1.99
C ALA A 85 -10.17 15.96 -1.99
N CYS A 86 -10.81 15.44 -0.94
CA CYS A 86 -11.01 14.00 -0.78
C CYS A 86 -12.22 13.50 -1.60
N PRO A 87 -12.05 12.43 -2.40
CA PRO A 87 -13.11 11.97 -3.30
C PRO A 87 -14.06 10.95 -2.65
N GLY A 88 -15.18 10.68 -3.33
CA GLY A 88 -16.06 9.54 -3.06
C GLY A 88 -16.75 9.58 -1.70
N VAL A 89 -17.04 8.39 -1.17
CA VAL A 89 -17.74 8.21 0.13
C VAL A 89 -16.89 8.77 1.28
N GLN A 90 -15.57 8.56 1.25
CA GLN A 90 -14.66 9.13 2.24
C GLN A 90 -14.76 10.66 2.28
N GLY A 91 -14.72 11.32 1.11
CA GLY A 91 -14.91 12.77 1.02
C GLY A 91 -16.24 13.23 1.61
N ALA A 92 -17.34 12.51 1.34
CA ALA A 92 -18.64 12.82 1.91
C ALA A 92 -18.65 12.72 3.45
N THR A 93 -18.02 11.70 4.01
CA THR A 93 -17.83 11.54 5.47
C THR A 93 -17.02 12.69 6.06
N ILE A 94 -15.89 13.03 5.43
CA ILE A 94 -15.02 14.13 5.87
C ILE A 94 -15.79 15.46 5.87
N ILE A 95 -16.55 15.77 4.81
CA ILE A 95 -17.35 17.00 4.73
C ILE A 95 -18.37 17.06 5.88
N ALA A 96 -19.11 15.98 6.12
CA ALA A 96 -20.12 15.94 7.19
C ALA A 96 -19.50 16.14 8.57
N SER A 97 -18.42 15.41 8.89
CA SER A 97 -17.72 15.50 10.17
C SER A 97 -17.02 16.84 10.37
N TYR A 98 -16.42 17.39 9.30
CA TYR A 98 -15.80 18.72 9.35
C TYR A 98 -16.83 19.81 9.64
N ASN A 99 -17.99 19.78 8.98
CA ASN A 99 -19.06 20.73 9.27
C ASN A 99 -19.59 20.60 10.70
N ALA A 100 -19.63 19.37 11.25
CA ALA A 100 -19.99 19.15 12.66
C ALA A 100 -18.95 19.77 13.61
N LEU A 101 -17.66 19.56 13.35
CA LEU A 101 -16.56 20.17 14.10
C LEU A 101 -16.67 21.71 14.10
N LEU A 102 -16.91 22.32 12.93
CA LEU A 102 -17.04 23.77 12.80
C LEU A 102 -18.19 24.33 13.66
N ARG A 103 -19.32 23.62 13.74
CA ARG A 103 -20.46 24.03 14.58
C ARG A 103 -20.17 23.87 16.07
N GLN A 104 -19.59 22.73 16.45
CA GLN A 104 -19.33 22.39 17.85
C GLN A 104 -18.23 23.29 18.46
N GLU A 105 -17.18 23.58 17.70
CA GLU A 105 -15.98 24.25 18.19
C GLU A 105 -15.86 25.70 17.69
N LYS A 106 -16.96 26.30 17.23
CA LYS A 106 -17.00 27.65 16.65
C LYS A 106 -16.26 28.69 17.49
N ALA A 107 -16.50 28.72 18.80
CA ALA A 107 -15.89 29.68 19.72
C ALA A 107 -14.38 29.47 19.87
N ALA A 108 -13.92 28.21 20.00
CA ALA A 108 -12.51 27.88 20.11
C ALA A 108 -11.74 28.24 18.83
N LEU A 109 -12.33 27.94 17.66
CA LEU A 109 -11.75 28.26 16.36
C LEU A 109 -11.65 29.78 16.12
N ALA A 110 -12.69 30.54 16.47
CA ALA A 110 -12.68 32.00 16.36
C ALA A 110 -11.62 32.64 17.29
N ALA A 111 -11.50 32.13 18.53
CA ALA A 111 -10.47 32.60 19.46
C ALA A 111 -9.05 32.29 18.98
N ALA A 112 -8.84 31.12 18.36
CA ALA A 112 -7.56 30.73 17.79
C ALA A 112 -7.16 31.61 16.59
N GLU A 113 -8.09 31.89 15.68
CA GLU A 113 -7.86 32.80 14.55
C GLU A 113 -7.48 34.20 15.04
N ALA A 114 -8.26 34.77 15.95
CA ALA A 114 -8.02 36.11 16.46
C ALA A 114 -6.67 36.23 17.18
N SER A 115 -6.29 35.21 17.96
CA SER A 115 -5.01 35.15 18.66
C SER A 115 -3.85 35.02 17.68
N TYR A 116 -3.97 34.16 16.67
CA TYR A 116 -2.93 33.98 15.67
C TYR A 116 -2.74 35.23 14.81
N ALA A 117 -3.83 35.89 14.38
CA ALA A 117 -3.75 37.17 13.69
C ALA A 117 -3.10 38.26 14.57
N ALA A 118 -3.34 38.24 15.89
CA ALA A 118 -2.70 39.17 16.81
C ALA A 118 -1.18 38.96 16.91
N GLU A 119 -0.68 37.73 16.82
CA GLU A 119 0.76 37.44 16.76
C GLU A 119 1.43 38.15 15.56
N PHE A 120 0.78 38.16 14.39
CA PHE A 120 1.30 38.89 13.23
C PHE A 120 1.26 40.40 13.43
N ARG A 121 0.16 40.93 13.99
CA ARG A 121 0.00 42.36 14.31
C ARG A 121 1.09 42.88 15.23
N GLN A 122 1.52 42.09 16.21
CA GLN A 122 2.62 42.44 17.11
C GLN A 122 3.95 42.66 16.37
N GLY A 123 4.15 42.01 15.22
CA GLY A 123 5.28 42.25 14.34
C GLY A 123 5.22 43.57 13.56
N GLY A 124 4.09 44.29 13.61
CA GLY A 124 3.91 45.60 12.95
C GLY A 124 3.93 45.55 11.42
N GLY A 125 3.92 46.73 10.80
CA GLY A 125 4.10 46.91 9.36
C GLY A 125 3.04 46.20 8.50
N ASP A 126 3.53 45.46 7.52
CA ASP A 126 2.81 44.63 6.53
C ASP A 126 2.21 43.34 7.13
N TRP A 127 1.76 43.38 8.40
CA TRP A 127 1.36 42.18 9.13
C TRP A 127 0.27 41.36 8.44
N ARG A 128 -0.64 42.01 7.71
CA ARG A 128 -1.71 41.36 6.95
C ARG A 128 -1.13 40.53 5.81
N ASP A 129 -0.24 41.11 5.02
CA ASP A 129 0.39 40.43 3.89
C ASP A 129 1.21 39.23 4.39
N ARG A 130 1.96 39.39 5.49
CA ARG A 130 2.70 38.28 6.11
C ARG A 130 1.79 37.16 6.62
N TYR A 131 0.63 37.50 7.18
CA TYR A 131 -0.37 36.52 7.63
C TYR A 131 -0.98 35.78 6.44
N ASP A 132 -1.43 36.51 5.41
CA ASP A 132 -2.04 35.95 4.20
C ASP A 132 -1.05 35.07 3.43
N ASP A 133 0.22 35.47 3.35
CA ASP A 133 1.30 34.67 2.79
C ASP A 133 1.54 33.38 3.59
N SER A 134 1.49 33.46 4.92
CA SER A 134 1.62 32.30 5.81
C SER A 134 0.49 31.30 5.55
N MET A 135 -0.76 31.78 5.52
CA MET A 135 -1.92 30.95 5.23
C MET A 135 -1.85 30.38 3.80
N THR A 136 -1.40 31.16 2.82
CA THR A 136 -1.22 30.68 1.44
C THR A 136 -0.20 29.55 1.37
N ARG A 137 0.96 29.67 2.04
CA ARG A 137 1.95 28.59 2.14
C ARG A 137 1.36 27.34 2.80
N LEU A 138 0.55 27.50 3.84
CA LEU A 138 -0.12 26.41 4.52
C LEU A 138 -1.11 25.67 3.62
N TYR A 139 -1.97 26.40 2.90
CA TYR A 139 -2.92 25.82 1.96
C TYR A 139 -2.21 25.11 0.80
N ASN A 140 -1.15 25.71 0.26
CA ASN A 140 -0.33 25.10 -0.78
C ASN A 140 0.33 23.81 -0.27
N PHE A 141 0.83 23.81 0.97
CA PHE A 141 1.38 22.63 1.61
C PHE A 141 0.36 21.49 1.69
N PHE A 142 -0.82 21.72 2.27
CA PHE A 142 -1.83 20.67 2.38
C PHE A 142 -2.42 20.23 1.03
N SER A 143 -2.24 21.01 -0.04
CA SER A 143 -2.75 20.72 -1.38
C SER A 143 -1.80 19.87 -2.24
N GLN A 144 -0.66 19.42 -1.70
CA GLN A 144 0.28 18.60 -2.46
C GLN A 144 -0.34 17.25 -2.84
N THR A 145 -0.55 17.06 -4.14
CA THR A 145 -1.20 15.86 -4.70
C THR A 145 -0.54 14.53 -4.30
N PRO A 146 0.80 14.40 -4.23
CA PRO A 146 1.42 13.12 -3.88
C PRO A 146 1.04 12.61 -2.48
N ALA A 147 0.78 13.52 -1.53
CA ALA A 147 0.38 13.17 -0.17
C ALA A 147 -1.15 13.10 0.03
N ARG A 148 -1.95 13.45 -0.97
CA ARG A 148 -3.42 13.61 -0.85
C ARG A 148 -4.12 12.38 -0.26
N ASN A 149 -3.78 11.18 -0.73
CA ASN A 149 -4.43 9.96 -0.24
C ASN A 149 -4.14 9.74 1.26
N GLY A 150 -2.91 10.01 1.69
CA GLY A 150 -2.53 9.96 3.10
C GLY A 150 -3.20 11.04 3.93
N LEU A 151 -3.30 12.27 3.41
CA LEU A 151 -4.07 13.36 4.05
C LEU A 151 -5.53 12.95 4.24
N CYS A 152 -6.20 12.39 3.21
CA CYS A 152 -7.59 11.97 3.32
C CYS A 152 -7.80 10.90 4.40
N ALA A 153 -6.93 9.89 4.45
CA ALA A 153 -6.99 8.86 5.47
C ALA A 153 -6.71 9.42 6.88
N ALA A 154 -5.75 10.34 7.02
CA ALA A 154 -5.45 10.98 8.29
C ALA A 154 -6.59 11.88 8.76
N ALA A 155 -7.14 12.72 7.87
CA ALA A 155 -8.24 13.62 8.17
C ALA A 155 -9.51 12.88 8.61
N GLU A 156 -9.85 11.76 7.96
CA GLU A 156 -10.99 10.93 8.35
C GLU A 156 -10.82 10.39 9.78
N ARG A 157 -9.63 9.87 10.13
CA ARG A 157 -9.32 9.42 11.50
C ARG A 157 -9.35 10.55 12.51
N THR A 158 -8.74 11.68 12.20
CA THR A 158 -8.72 12.87 13.05
C THR A 158 -10.14 13.37 13.32
N LEU A 159 -10.98 13.48 12.29
CA LEU A 159 -12.37 13.92 12.44
C LEU A 159 -13.21 12.92 13.24
N ALA A 160 -12.99 11.62 13.06
CA ALA A 160 -13.64 10.60 13.89
C ALA A 160 -13.26 10.74 15.36
N MET A 161 -11.97 10.95 15.67
CA MET A 161 -11.51 11.19 17.05
C MET A 161 -12.08 12.48 17.64
N LEU A 162 -12.09 13.58 16.88
CA LEU A 162 -12.61 14.85 17.37
C LEU A 162 -14.13 14.81 17.57
N SER A 163 -14.86 13.98 16.81
CA SER A 163 -16.31 13.83 16.95
C SER A 163 -16.77 13.17 18.25
N THR A 164 -15.88 12.41 18.91
CA THR A 164 -16.16 11.76 20.19
C THR A 164 -15.57 12.51 21.39
N ALA A 165 -14.79 13.56 21.14
CA ALA A 165 -14.19 14.38 22.17
C ALA A 165 -15.24 15.32 22.80
N PRO A 166 -15.16 15.62 24.11
CA PRO A 166 -16.03 16.61 24.72
C PRO A 166 -15.88 17.97 24.05
N ALA A 167 -16.99 18.72 23.94
CA ALA A 167 -16.95 20.07 23.37
C ALA A 167 -15.96 20.97 24.11
N GLY A 168 -15.22 21.79 23.37
CA GLY A 168 -14.20 22.70 23.90
C GLY A 168 -12.84 22.05 24.16
N THR A 169 -12.64 20.78 23.83
CA THR A 169 -11.35 20.08 24.00
C THR A 169 -10.48 20.08 22.75
N VAL A 170 -10.96 20.63 21.63
CA VAL A 170 -10.23 20.63 20.35
C VAL A 170 -8.86 21.31 20.45
N ALA A 171 -8.75 22.36 21.27
CA ALA A 171 -7.48 23.07 21.48
C ALA A 171 -6.42 22.18 22.12
N THR A 172 -6.81 21.33 23.08
CA THR A 172 -5.91 20.38 23.75
C THR A 172 -5.47 19.26 22.80
N ALA A 173 -6.34 18.84 21.88
CA ALA A 173 -6.02 17.82 20.89
C ALA A 173 -5.22 18.36 19.69
N ALA A 174 -5.16 19.68 19.51
CA ALA A 174 -4.73 20.30 18.26
C ALA A 174 -3.31 19.91 17.83
N SER A 175 -2.36 19.86 18.76
CA SER A 175 -0.96 19.51 18.46
C SER A 175 -0.81 18.09 17.92
N VAL A 176 -1.43 17.12 18.61
CA VAL A 176 -1.41 15.72 18.20
C VAL A 176 -2.11 15.52 16.86
N GLN A 177 -3.26 16.16 16.68
CA GLN A 177 -4.05 16.00 15.45
C GLN A 177 -3.43 16.74 14.26
N LEU A 178 -2.79 17.89 14.47
CA LEU A 178 -2.04 18.58 13.42
C LEU A 178 -0.86 17.72 12.95
N ALA A 179 -0.08 17.15 13.89
CA ALA A 179 1.00 16.23 13.55
C ALA A 179 0.49 15.01 12.75
N ALA A 180 -0.69 14.47 13.11
CA ALA A 180 -1.28 13.34 12.38
C ALA A 180 -1.63 13.66 10.93
N ILE A 181 -2.11 14.87 10.62
CA ILE A 181 -2.43 15.28 9.24
C ILE A 181 -1.24 15.86 8.47
N ASP A 182 -0.17 16.27 9.15
CA ASP A 182 1.11 16.69 8.56
C ASP A 182 1.98 15.49 8.13
N GLN A 183 1.88 14.40 8.87
CA GLN A 183 2.69 13.19 8.70
C GLN A 183 2.73 12.63 7.26
N PRO A 184 1.61 12.54 6.51
CA PRO A 184 1.64 12.03 5.13
C PRO A 184 2.57 12.79 4.17
N PHE A 185 2.76 14.09 4.41
CA PHE A 185 3.64 14.93 3.59
C PHE A 185 5.10 14.64 3.89
N VAL A 186 5.44 14.55 5.17
CA VAL A 186 6.79 14.21 5.64
C VAL A 186 7.19 12.79 5.22
N GLU A 187 6.25 11.84 5.26
CA GLU A 187 6.46 10.48 4.76
C GLU A 187 6.74 10.46 3.25
N PHE A 188 6.00 11.24 2.47
CA PHE A 188 6.26 11.39 1.04
C PHE A 188 7.65 11.97 0.78
N TYR A 189 8.04 13.04 1.48
CA TYR A 189 9.37 13.63 1.31
C TYR A 189 10.49 12.65 1.66
N ARG A 190 10.34 11.92 2.77
CA ARG A 190 11.30 10.89 3.19
C ARG A 190 11.43 9.76 2.17
N ALA A 191 10.30 9.32 1.60
CA ALA A 191 10.30 8.30 0.56
C ALA A 191 10.99 8.78 -0.72
N TYR A 192 10.72 10.03 -1.13
CA TYR A 192 11.36 10.64 -2.29
C TYR A 192 12.87 10.84 -2.10
N ASP A 193 13.28 11.31 -0.92
CA ASP A 193 14.68 11.51 -0.59
C ASP A 193 15.46 10.19 -0.52
N SER A 194 14.84 9.14 0.01
CA SER A 194 15.44 7.79 0.02
C SER A 194 15.56 7.22 -1.39
N TRP A 195 14.59 7.50 -2.26
CA TRP A 195 14.64 7.10 -3.66
C TRP A 195 15.74 7.84 -4.43
N ARG A 196 15.79 9.18 -4.35
CA ARG A 196 16.74 10.00 -5.13
C ARG A 196 18.21 9.76 -4.74
N THR A 197 18.46 9.37 -3.49
CA THR A 197 19.81 9.09 -2.96
C THR A 197 20.24 7.64 -3.18
N GLY A 198 19.37 6.79 -3.71
CA GLY A 198 19.67 5.37 -3.87
C GLY A 198 19.64 4.57 -2.57
N ALA A 199 19.22 5.16 -1.44
CA ALA A 199 19.08 4.44 -0.16
C ALA A 199 18.04 3.30 -0.24
N MET A 200 17.08 3.38 -1.17
CA MET A 200 16.11 2.31 -1.45
C MET A 200 16.68 1.13 -2.27
N ALA A 201 17.89 1.23 -2.83
CA ALA A 201 18.50 0.19 -3.67
C ALA A 201 19.09 -1.00 -2.87
N GLY A 202 18.81 -1.08 -1.56
CA GLY A 202 19.33 -2.11 -0.66
C GLY A 202 18.53 -3.41 -0.58
N VAL A 203 17.44 -3.58 -1.35
CA VAL A 203 16.73 -4.86 -1.41
C VAL A 203 17.42 -5.74 -2.47
N PRO A 204 18.15 -6.80 -2.08
CA PRO A 204 18.72 -7.71 -3.06
C PRO A 204 17.59 -8.30 -3.91
N PRO A 205 17.77 -8.48 -5.22
CA PRO A 205 16.76 -9.11 -6.04
C PRO A 205 16.39 -10.46 -5.43
N VAL A 206 15.09 -10.71 -5.24
CA VAL A 206 14.59 -12.05 -4.95
C VAL A 206 14.96 -12.88 -6.17
N VAL A 207 16.06 -13.63 -6.06
CA VAL A 207 16.49 -14.56 -7.10
C VAL A 207 15.51 -15.72 -7.07
N ILE A 208 14.47 -15.66 -7.89
CA ILE A 208 13.70 -16.86 -8.20
C ILE A 208 14.61 -17.67 -9.12
N ALA A 209 15.34 -18.63 -8.54
CA ALA A 209 16.16 -19.55 -9.32
C ALA A 209 15.23 -20.25 -10.32
N ALA A 210 15.40 -19.95 -11.60
CA ALA A 210 14.79 -20.75 -12.65
C ALA A 210 15.30 -22.19 -12.47
N ALA A 211 14.39 -23.12 -12.21
CA ALA A 211 14.74 -24.53 -12.14
C ALA A 211 15.46 -24.91 -13.45
N ALA A 212 16.69 -25.39 -13.33
CA ALA A 212 17.45 -25.86 -14.48
C ALA A 212 16.62 -26.92 -15.23
N PRO A 213 16.56 -26.89 -16.57
CA PRO A 213 15.87 -27.95 -17.30
C PRO A 213 16.52 -29.29 -16.95
N PRO A 214 15.74 -30.38 -16.81
CA PRO A 214 16.30 -31.69 -16.53
C PRO A 214 17.28 -32.06 -17.65
N VAL A 215 18.52 -32.36 -17.27
CA VAL A 215 19.53 -32.90 -18.18
C VAL A 215 19.01 -34.24 -18.68
N VAL A 216 18.60 -34.30 -19.95
CA VAL A 216 18.24 -35.56 -20.61
C VAL A 216 19.55 -36.31 -20.86
N VAL A 217 19.91 -37.21 -19.95
CA VAL A 217 20.96 -38.19 -20.20
C VAL A 217 20.41 -39.17 -21.24
N ALA A 218 20.87 -39.07 -22.48
CA ALA A 218 20.53 -40.02 -23.53
C ALA A 218 21.17 -41.37 -23.21
N SER A 219 20.44 -42.23 -22.50
CA SER A 219 20.81 -43.64 -22.32
C SER A 219 20.74 -44.34 -23.67
N ARG A 220 21.88 -44.88 -24.15
CA ARG A 220 21.93 -45.73 -25.34
C ARG A 220 20.99 -46.93 -25.14
N PRO A 221 20.25 -47.37 -26.17
CA PRO A 221 19.38 -48.54 -26.03
C PRO A 221 20.25 -49.80 -25.84
N GLN A 222 20.11 -50.45 -24.68
CA GLN A 222 20.59 -51.83 -24.50
C GLN A 222 19.65 -52.77 -25.25
N LEU A 223 20.23 -53.60 -26.14
CA LEU A 223 19.51 -54.71 -26.77
C LEU A 223 18.89 -55.59 -25.66
N ALA A 224 17.58 -55.75 -25.70
CA ALA A 224 16.84 -56.64 -24.82
C ALA A 224 17.21 -58.10 -25.10
N GLN A 225 17.73 -58.80 -24.08
CA GLN A 225 17.71 -60.27 -24.09
C GLN A 225 16.31 -60.73 -23.73
N GLN A 226 15.71 -61.53 -24.61
CA GLN A 226 14.39 -62.14 -24.41
C GLN A 226 14.49 -63.19 -23.29
N GLY A 227 13.93 -62.85 -22.12
CA GLY A 227 13.67 -63.78 -21.03
C GLY A 227 12.20 -64.19 -21.02
N THR A 228 11.96 -65.50 -21.04
CA THR A 228 10.65 -66.16 -21.03
C THR A 228 9.77 -65.75 -19.84
N LEU A 229 8.49 -65.47 -20.12
CA LEU A 229 7.46 -65.13 -19.12
C LEU A 229 7.15 -66.34 -18.22
N GLN A 230 7.31 -66.18 -16.91
CA GLN A 230 6.62 -67.00 -15.90
C GLN A 230 5.65 -66.11 -15.10
N PRO A 231 4.40 -66.54 -14.86
CA PRO A 231 3.46 -65.79 -14.04
C PRO A 231 3.73 -66.10 -12.56
N VAL A 232 4.05 -65.07 -11.77
CA VAL A 232 4.10 -65.17 -10.30
C VAL A 232 2.84 -64.52 -9.72
N ALA A 233 2.10 -65.35 -8.98
CA ALA A 233 0.87 -65.01 -8.28
C ALA A 233 1.07 -63.90 -7.23
N ALA A 234 0.13 -62.97 -7.17
CA ALA A 234 0.08 -61.93 -6.14
C ALA A 234 -0.25 -62.55 -4.77
N ARG A 235 0.66 -62.45 -3.82
CA ARG A 235 0.39 -62.66 -2.39
C ARG A 235 -0.25 -61.41 -1.76
N PRO A 236 -1.20 -61.55 -0.82
CA PRO A 236 -1.83 -60.42 -0.17
C PRO A 236 -0.98 -59.88 0.99
N VAL A 237 -0.97 -58.55 1.18
CA VAL A 237 -0.37 -57.88 2.34
C VAL A 237 -1.45 -57.65 3.40
N PRO A 238 -1.29 -58.14 4.65
CA PRO A 238 -2.18 -57.84 5.76
C PRO A 238 -1.75 -56.58 6.51
N GLY A 239 -2.73 -55.78 6.97
CA GLY A 239 -2.51 -54.82 8.05
C GLY A 239 -3.01 -53.40 7.80
N ALA A 240 -4.34 -53.21 7.82
CA ALA A 240 -4.95 -51.97 8.29
C ALA A 240 -6.31 -52.31 8.91
N THR A 241 -6.38 -52.22 10.24
CA THR A 241 -7.57 -52.49 11.06
C THR A 241 -8.66 -51.44 10.79
N PRO A 242 -9.95 -51.82 10.77
CA PRO A 242 -11.04 -50.92 10.37
C PRO A 242 -11.48 -50.03 11.53
N ALA A 243 -11.74 -48.76 11.25
CA ALA A 243 -12.58 -47.92 12.11
C ALA A 243 -14.05 -48.07 11.69
N ARG A 244 -14.89 -48.27 12.70
CA ARG A 244 -16.30 -48.64 12.65
C ARG A 244 -17.18 -47.39 12.51
N GLU A 245 -17.94 -47.36 11.42
CA GLU A 245 -19.36 -47.03 11.30
C GLU A 245 -19.97 -45.87 12.14
N ALA A 246 -20.32 -44.79 11.43
CA ALA A 246 -21.62 -44.12 11.58
C ALA A 246 -22.12 -43.73 10.18
N ALA A 247 -23.18 -44.39 9.73
CA ALA A 247 -23.82 -44.15 8.44
C ALA A 247 -24.82 -42.99 8.52
N VAL A 248 -24.83 -42.09 7.53
CA VAL A 248 -26.06 -41.61 6.88
C VAL A 248 -25.76 -41.35 5.39
N LEU A 249 -26.65 -41.89 4.56
CA LEU A 249 -26.58 -42.02 3.11
C LEU A 249 -26.60 -40.69 2.34
N VAL A 250 -25.76 -40.61 1.31
CA VAL A 250 -25.89 -39.67 0.17
C VAL A 250 -26.57 -40.43 -0.99
N SER A 251 -27.70 -39.91 -1.47
CA SER A 251 -28.27 -40.25 -2.79
C SER A 251 -28.69 -38.97 -3.51
N GLY A 252 -28.36 -38.90 -4.80
CA GLY A 252 -28.56 -37.77 -5.71
C GLY A 252 -30.02 -37.49 -6.12
N PRO A 253 -30.23 -36.60 -7.12
CA PRO A 253 -31.26 -35.57 -7.08
C PRO A 253 -32.61 -36.00 -7.67
N ALA A 254 -33.70 -35.55 -7.05
CA ALA A 254 -35.06 -35.71 -7.55
C ALA A 254 -35.77 -34.36 -7.76
N ARG A 255 -36.17 -34.17 -9.02
CA ARG A 255 -37.28 -33.43 -9.63
C ARG A 255 -38.16 -32.48 -8.78
N ALA A 256 -38.34 -31.28 -9.34
CA ALA A 256 -39.17 -30.15 -8.91
C ALA A 256 -40.70 -30.43 -8.87
N PRO A 257 -41.47 -29.66 -8.07
CA PRO A 257 -42.93 -29.67 -8.12
C PRO A 257 -43.48 -28.72 -9.19
N ALA A 258 -44.64 -29.10 -9.73
CA ALA A 258 -45.38 -28.42 -10.79
C ALA A 258 -46.00 -27.09 -10.31
N VAL A 259 -45.79 -26.04 -11.10
CA VAL A 259 -46.36 -24.69 -10.93
C VAL A 259 -47.63 -24.57 -11.76
N ARG A 260 -48.71 -24.05 -11.16
CA ARG A 260 -49.98 -23.72 -11.84
C ARG A 260 -49.76 -22.60 -12.86
N SER A 261 -50.21 -22.82 -14.08
CA SER A 261 -50.19 -21.87 -15.20
C SER A 261 -51.28 -20.80 -15.05
N ILE A 262 -50.87 -19.53 -15.07
CA ILE A 262 -51.73 -18.34 -15.28
C ILE A 262 -51.40 -17.79 -16.67
N PRO A 263 -52.39 -17.45 -17.53
CA PRO A 263 -52.13 -17.08 -18.93
C PRO A 263 -51.42 -15.72 -19.06
N VAL A 264 -50.46 -15.68 -19.98
CA VAL A 264 -49.76 -14.46 -20.40
C VAL A 264 -50.67 -13.65 -21.33
N ALA A 265 -51.12 -12.49 -20.87
CA ALA A 265 -51.57 -11.42 -21.75
C ALA A 265 -50.35 -10.64 -22.23
N ALA A 266 -50.12 -10.65 -23.54
CA ALA A 266 -49.16 -9.79 -24.20
C ALA A 266 -49.78 -8.39 -24.39
N THR A 267 -49.23 -7.37 -23.73
CA THR A 267 -49.28 -5.97 -24.20
C THR A 267 -48.28 -5.09 -23.44
N GLY A 268 -47.32 -4.54 -24.19
CA GLY A 268 -46.66 -3.23 -24.06
C GLY A 268 -46.39 -2.62 -22.68
N ALA A 269 -45.10 -2.51 -22.33
CA ALA A 269 -44.39 -1.24 -22.15
C ALA A 269 -43.00 -1.54 -21.54
N MET A 270 -41.94 -1.13 -22.22
CA MET A 270 -40.61 -1.11 -21.62
C MET A 270 -40.62 -0.11 -20.47
N ALA A 271 -40.51 -0.59 -19.23
CA ALA A 271 -40.21 0.27 -18.11
C ALA A 271 -38.80 0.83 -18.30
N VAL A 272 -38.74 2.06 -18.80
CA VAL A 272 -37.52 2.86 -18.83
C VAL A 272 -37.00 2.95 -17.40
N ALA A 273 -35.78 2.49 -17.18
CA ALA A 273 -35.07 2.69 -15.92
C ALA A 273 -35.06 4.19 -15.61
N VAL A 274 -35.75 4.59 -14.53
CA VAL A 274 -35.66 5.96 -14.03
C VAL A 274 -34.20 6.21 -13.67
N PRO A 275 -33.52 7.20 -14.28
CA PRO A 275 -32.17 7.55 -13.89
C PRO A 275 -32.23 7.98 -12.43
N GLN A 276 -31.56 7.23 -11.55
CA GLN A 276 -31.36 7.67 -10.17
C GLN A 276 -30.65 9.02 -10.24
N ARG A 277 -31.31 10.08 -9.77
CA ARG A 277 -30.67 11.39 -9.64
C ARG A 277 -29.39 11.18 -8.83
N PRO A 278 -28.25 11.76 -9.26
CA PRO A 278 -27.06 11.77 -8.42
C PRO A 278 -27.46 12.26 -7.04
N ARG A 279 -27.15 11.49 -5.98
CA ARG A 279 -27.34 11.98 -4.61
C ARG A 279 -26.63 13.34 -4.55
N PRO A 280 -27.30 14.40 -4.03
CA PRO A 280 -26.67 15.70 -3.94
C PRO A 280 -25.33 15.52 -3.22
N ARG A 281 -24.24 15.97 -3.85
CA ARG A 281 -22.93 15.95 -3.21
C ARG A 281 -23.07 16.77 -1.93
N PRO A 282 -22.60 16.28 -0.77
CA PRO A 282 -22.60 17.09 0.43
C PRO A 282 -21.86 18.38 0.11
N ARG A 283 -22.56 19.51 0.23
CA ARG A 283 -21.98 20.82 0.00
C ARG A 283 -21.14 21.14 1.24
N LEU A 284 -19.95 21.68 1.01
CA LEU A 284 -19.25 22.36 2.08
C LEU A 284 -20.07 23.62 2.43
N GLU A 285 -20.88 23.53 3.47
CA GLU A 285 -21.64 24.65 4.00
C GLU A 285 -20.66 25.44 4.89
N LEU A 286 -19.93 26.36 4.26
CA LEU A 286 -19.16 27.36 4.98
C LEU A 286 -20.18 28.35 5.57
N ASP A 287 -20.55 28.16 6.83
CA ASP A 287 -21.34 29.15 7.55
C ASP A 287 -20.52 30.47 7.61
N PRO A 288 -20.96 31.55 6.93
CA PRO A 288 -20.21 32.80 6.90
C PRO A 288 -20.02 33.39 8.30
N SER A 289 -20.91 33.05 9.26
CA SER A 289 -20.80 33.51 10.64
C SER A 289 -19.66 32.88 11.43
N VAL A 290 -18.97 31.87 10.87
CA VAL A 290 -17.67 31.37 11.37
C VAL A 290 -16.53 32.32 10.96
N PHE A 291 -16.72 33.11 9.90
CA PHE A 291 -15.76 34.07 9.37
C PHE A 291 -16.13 35.53 9.69
N GLU A 292 -17.35 35.80 10.14
CA GLU A 292 -17.72 37.11 10.67
C GLU A 292 -17.02 37.31 12.02
N ILE A 293 -15.85 37.94 11.93
CA ILE A 293 -15.14 38.59 13.03
C ILE A 293 -16.14 39.55 13.69
N ALA A 294 -16.38 39.37 14.99
CA ALA A 294 -16.98 40.43 15.79
C ALA A 294 -16.01 41.62 15.76
N VAL A 295 -16.21 42.55 14.81
CA VAL A 295 -15.54 43.85 14.81
C VAL A 295 -16.07 44.57 16.06
N PRO A 296 -15.24 44.80 17.09
CA PRO A 296 -15.71 45.53 18.25
C PRO A 296 -16.15 46.93 17.80
N PRO A 297 -17.28 47.47 18.30
CA PRO A 297 -17.70 48.81 17.94
C PRO A 297 -16.58 49.79 18.31
N THR A 298 -16.10 50.53 17.31
CA THR A 298 -15.21 51.67 17.51
C THR A 298 -15.91 52.65 18.45
N ARG A 299 -15.34 52.85 19.64
CA ARG A 299 -15.66 54.01 20.48
C ARG A 299 -14.93 55.24 19.97
#